data_AF-A0A538I071-F1
#
_entry.id   AF-A0A538I071-F1
#
_cell.length_a   1.000
_cell.length_b   1.000
_cell.length_c   1.000
_cell.angle_alpha   90.00
_cell.angle_beta   90.00
_cell.angle_gamma   90.00
#
_symmetry.space_group_name_H-M   'P 1'
#
loop_
_entity.id
_entity.type
_entity.pdbx_description
1 polymer ?
#
loop_
_entity_poly.entity_id
_entity_poly.type
_entity_poly.pdbx_seq_one_letter_code
_entity_poly.pdbx_strand_id
1 'polypeptide(L)'
;MMKIRASRTVRGGRSSVAVALVTMAFALSAGLAAGAGTRSSDTATFTDPAGDAQGGPDVTTVVIDGDVATGMLTFTVTAAGYMPATPDGLERDVLVWLDTDKNPLTGDPADGTDYELSAQNDASGRYWDVSHWDGSQWQSVPQSQTMSFSRSGDVLTWTVNASDLGGTSGFKFYAVAGIWDVAAKAWSAHDDAPDGDLERQAGDQRLGGWEDTRQPRSVHERQCPSHLPRSAHGERQAAQGEAEGHRDRPQEPQDAVGDQGRDVPRPLTSSGKRVEPLT
;
A
#
# COMPACT_ATOMS: atom_id res chain seq x y z
N MET A 1 42.23 40.55 50.56
CA MET A 1 41.01 41.25 51.03
C MET A 1 39.96 40.23 51.47
N MET A 2 39.66 40.26 52.77
CA MET A 2 38.40 39.92 53.48
C MET A 2 37.68 38.56 53.25
N LYS A 3 37.91 37.63 54.19
CA LYS A 3 36.95 36.62 54.71
C LYS A 3 36.14 37.28 55.83
N ILE A 4 34.80 37.12 55.91
CA ILE A 4 34.01 36.95 57.16
C ILE A 4 32.69 36.21 56.84
N ARG A 5 32.42 35.11 57.56
CA ARG A 5 31.11 34.42 57.72
C ARG A 5 30.30 35.11 58.84
N ALA A 6 28.97 35.11 58.77
CA ALA A 6 28.14 35.00 59.98
C ALA A 6 26.70 34.53 59.68
N SER A 7 26.34 33.41 60.31
CA SER A 7 25.02 32.83 60.41
C SER A 7 24.14 33.59 61.41
N ARG A 8 22.82 33.64 61.21
CA ARG A 8 21.85 33.86 62.30
C ARG A 8 20.73 32.82 62.25
N THR A 9 20.76 31.96 63.25
CA THR A 9 19.68 31.10 63.71
C THR A 9 18.79 31.90 64.65
N VAL A 10 17.46 31.84 64.50
CA VAL A 10 16.53 32.10 65.61
C VAL A 10 15.61 30.89 65.77
N ARG A 11 15.68 30.31 66.96
CA ARG A 11 14.86 29.24 67.51
C ARG A 11 13.56 29.81 68.06
N GLY A 12 12.54 28.96 68.14
CA GLY A 12 11.86 28.74 69.43
C GLY A 12 10.35 28.84 69.40
N GLY A 13 9.70 27.70 69.66
CA GLY A 13 8.27 27.63 69.97
C GLY A 13 7.81 26.18 70.13
N ARG A 14 8.22 25.55 71.23
CA ARG A 14 7.78 24.21 71.67
C ARG A 14 6.41 24.33 72.35
N SER A 15 5.52 23.34 72.16
CA SER A 15 5.01 22.50 73.26
C SER A 15 4.00 21.47 72.75
N SER A 16 4.11 20.27 73.32
CA SER A 16 3.49 19.01 72.91
C SER A 16 2.32 18.62 73.85
N VAL A 17 1.69 17.48 73.50
CA VAL A 17 0.87 16.52 74.29
C VAL A 17 -0.64 16.59 73.92
N ALA A 18 -1.16 15.74 73.01
CA ALA A 18 -1.57 14.30 73.11
C ALA A 18 -2.81 14.12 74.04
N VAL A 19 -3.92 13.43 73.69
CA VAL A 19 -4.07 11.99 73.36
C VAL A 19 -5.50 11.69 72.83
N ALA A 20 -5.55 11.01 71.66
CA ALA A 20 -6.37 9.87 71.20
C ALA A 20 -7.93 9.79 71.29
N LEU A 21 -8.55 9.47 70.13
CA LEU A 21 -9.46 8.32 69.95
C LEU A 21 -9.63 7.98 68.45
N VAL A 22 -9.56 6.68 68.16
CA VAL A 22 -9.53 6.03 66.84
C VAL A 22 -10.89 6.13 66.14
N THR A 23 -10.92 6.47 64.86
CA THR A 23 -11.91 5.92 63.92
C THR A 23 -11.33 5.80 62.51
N MET A 24 -11.69 4.68 61.92
CA MET A 24 -11.12 4.01 60.77
C MET A 24 -11.75 4.57 59.49
N ALA A 25 -10.92 5.05 58.56
CA ALA A 25 -11.25 5.15 57.15
C ALA A 25 -9.95 5.16 56.32
N PHE A 26 -9.39 3.98 56.10
CA PHE A 26 -8.54 3.74 54.95
C PHE A 26 -9.45 3.80 53.71
N ALA A 27 -9.69 5.01 53.20
CA ALA A 27 -10.32 5.17 51.90
C ALA A 27 -9.29 4.80 50.83
N LEU A 28 -9.53 3.63 50.24
CA LEU A 28 -8.97 3.18 48.96
C LEU A 28 -8.80 4.36 48.00
N SER A 29 -7.57 4.79 47.76
CA SER A 29 -7.16 5.39 46.50
C SER A 29 -6.35 4.36 45.71
N ALA A 30 -6.95 3.17 45.56
CA ALA A 30 -6.60 2.22 44.52
C ALA A 30 -7.60 2.44 43.37
N GLY A 31 -7.12 2.79 42.18
CA GLY A 31 -7.96 2.81 40.98
C GLY A 31 -7.82 4.00 40.04
N LEU A 32 -6.62 4.55 39.85
CA LEU A 32 -6.25 5.04 38.51
C LEU A 32 -5.24 4.06 37.93
N ALA A 33 -5.67 2.82 37.72
CA ALA A 33 -5.20 2.13 36.54
C ALA A 33 -5.81 2.90 35.37
N ALA A 34 -5.08 3.89 34.85
CA ALA A 34 -5.33 4.38 33.52
C ALA A 34 -5.51 3.14 32.67
N GLY A 35 -6.69 2.96 32.10
CA GLY A 35 -6.94 1.86 31.19
C GLY A 35 -5.83 1.91 30.16
N ALA A 36 -4.90 0.97 30.24
CA ALA A 36 -4.16 0.54 29.08
C ALA A 36 -5.23 -0.03 28.17
N GLY A 37 -5.93 0.86 27.46
CA GLY A 37 -6.76 0.47 26.33
C GLY A 37 -5.84 -0.42 25.51
N THR A 38 -6.26 -1.67 25.34
CA THR A 38 -5.62 -2.58 24.41
C THR A 38 -5.53 -1.81 23.11
N ARG A 39 -4.34 -1.32 22.78
CA ARG A 39 -4.08 -0.70 21.49
C ARG A 39 -4.34 -1.80 20.49
N SER A 40 -5.33 -1.57 19.64
CA SER A 40 -5.84 -2.58 18.72
C SER A 40 -4.76 -2.87 17.69
N SER A 41 -4.35 -4.12 17.60
CA SER A 41 -3.77 -4.64 16.36
C SER A 41 -4.93 -4.79 15.40
N ASP A 42 -4.82 -4.17 14.24
CA ASP A 42 -5.88 -4.20 13.25
C ASP A 42 -5.36 -4.87 11.99
N THR A 43 -6.17 -5.78 11.45
CA THR A 43 -5.86 -6.54 10.24
C THR A 43 -6.87 -6.17 9.15
N ALA A 44 -6.36 -5.81 7.98
CA ALA A 44 -7.15 -5.64 6.77
C ALA A 44 -6.76 -6.71 5.74
N THR A 45 -7.75 -7.23 5.02
CA THR A 45 -7.54 -8.22 3.97
C THR A 45 -8.20 -7.73 2.70
N PHE A 46 -7.42 -7.70 1.62
CA PHE A 46 -7.83 -7.29 0.29
C PHE A 46 -7.67 -8.50 -0.62
N THR A 47 -8.76 -8.92 -1.25
CA THR A 47 -8.79 -10.07 -2.15
C THR A 47 -8.82 -9.58 -3.59
N ASP A 48 -8.16 -10.33 -4.44
CA ASP A 48 -8.16 -10.14 -5.88
C ASP A 48 -8.64 -11.42 -6.57
N PRO A 49 -9.24 -11.36 -7.77
CA PRO A 49 -9.53 -12.56 -8.53
C PRO A 49 -8.24 -13.33 -8.87
N ALA A 50 -8.40 -14.51 -9.46
CA ALA A 50 -7.26 -15.32 -9.89
C ALA A 50 -7.40 -15.59 -11.39
N GLY A 51 -6.27 -15.71 -12.07
CA GLY A 51 -6.15 -16.03 -13.49
C GLY A 51 -6.17 -14.82 -14.43
N ASP A 52 -5.98 -13.62 -13.90
CA ASP A 52 -5.94 -12.31 -14.58
C ASP A 52 -4.53 -11.76 -14.79
N ALA A 53 -3.50 -12.34 -14.17
CA ALA A 53 -2.10 -11.95 -14.27
C ALA A 53 -1.41 -12.04 -15.65
N GLN A 54 -2.15 -12.35 -16.72
CA GLN A 54 -1.66 -12.37 -18.11
C GLN A 54 -0.41 -13.26 -18.34
N GLY A 55 -0.18 -14.26 -17.48
CA GLY A 55 0.97 -15.18 -17.54
C GLY A 55 2.12 -14.84 -16.58
N GLY A 56 2.03 -13.75 -15.82
CA GLY A 56 2.92 -13.40 -14.71
C GLY A 56 2.51 -14.06 -13.38
N PRO A 57 3.22 -13.76 -12.28
CA PRO A 57 2.70 -14.02 -10.94
C PRO A 57 1.38 -13.29 -10.71
N ASP A 58 0.48 -13.95 -9.97
CA ASP A 58 -0.93 -13.61 -9.83
C ASP A 58 -1.25 -13.31 -8.36
N VAL A 59 -1.42 -12.03 -8.05
CA VAL A 59 -1.72 -11.55 -6.71
C VAL A 59 -3.17 -11.89 -6.40
N THR A 60 -3.41 -12.72 -5.39
CA THR A 60 -4.79 -13.11 -5.01
C THR A 60 -5.21 -12.50 -3.68
N THR A 61 -4.26 -12.08 -2.86
CA THR A 61 -4.53 -11.50 -1.55
C THR A 61 -3.39 -10.61 -1.07
N VAL A 62 -3.76 -9.45 -0.51
CA VAL A 62 -2.90 -8.62 0.33
C VAL A 62 -3.49 -8.55 1.73
N VAL A 63 -2.72 -8.95 2.74
CA VAL A 63 -3.07 -8.77 4.15
C VAL A 63 -2.16 -7.71 4.74
N ILE A 64 -2.75 -6.74 5.43
CA ILE A 64 -2.03 -5.68 6.12
C ILE A 64 -2.38 -5.77 7.60
N ASP A 65 -1.38 -6.12 8.41
CA ASP A 65 -1.48 -6.11 9.87
C ASP A 65 -0.78 -4.86 10.40
N GLY A 66 -1.51 -4.03 11.15
CA GLY A 66 -0.99 -2.83 11.78
C GLY A 66 -1.09 -2.90 13.31
N ASP A 67 -0.01 -2.60 14.01
CA ASP A 67 -0.01 -2.41 15.46
C ASP A 67 0.23 -0.94 15.80
N VAL A 68 -0.84 -0.26 16.22
CA VAL A 68 -0.80 1.17 16.58
C VAL A 68 0.06 1.45 17.83
N ALA A 69 0.32 0.43 18.66
CA ALA A 69 1.16 0.58 19.85
C ALA A 69 2.63 0.73 19.50
N THR A 70 3.07 0.00 18.48
CA THR A 70 4.47 -0.09 18.08
C THR A 70 4.74 0.68 16.79
N GLY A 71 3.71 0.97 16.01
CA GLY A 71 3.82 1.49 14.64
C GLY A 71 4.25 0.43 13.63
N MET A 72 4.27 -0.86 14.01
CA MET A 72 4.67 -1.93 13.10
C MET A 72 3.57 -2.20 12.08
N LEU A 73 3.99 -2.39 10.84
CA LEU A 73 3.17 -2.74 9.69
C LEU A 73 3.75 -4.01 9.07
N THR A 74 2.89 -5.01 8.86
CA THR A 74 3.24 -6.24 8.16
C THR A 74 2.36 -6.37 6.93
N PHE A 75 2.99 -6.42 5.76
CA PHE A 75 2.36 -6.60 4.46
C PHE A 75 2.62 -8.03 4.02
N THR A 76 1.57 -8.83 3.87
CA THR A 76 1.64 -10.19 3.37
C THR A 76 0.92 -10.27 2.03
N VAL A 77 1.67 -10.54 0.97
CA VAL A 77 1.15 -10.66 -0.40
C VAL A 77 1.23 -12.12 -0.82
N THR A 78 0.12 -12.66 -1.32
CA THR A 78 0.09 -13.98 -1.97
C THR A 78 0.07 -13.77 -3.47
N ALA A 79 1.17 -14.12 -4.15
CA ALA A 79 1.37 -13.96 -5.59
C ALA A 79 1.66 -15.32 -6.24
N ALA A 80 0.62 -16.05 -6.66
CA ALA A 80 0.72 -17.38 -7.23
C ALA A 80 1.62 -17.37 -8.47
N GLY A 81 2.59 -18.29 -8.55
CA GLY A 81 3.56 -18.31 -9.65
C GLY A 81 4.74 -17.35 -9.48
N TYR A 82 4.92 -16.73 -8.30
CA TYR A 82 6.15 -16.03 -7.96
C TYR A 82 7.38 -16.97 -7.95
N MET A 83 7.17 -18.27 -7.67
CA MET A 83 8.18 -19.30 -7.81
C MET A 83 7.96 -20.20 -9.04
N PRO A 84 9.02 -20.75 -9.65
CA PRO A 84 10.44 -20.53 -9.37
C PRO A 84 10.96 -19.21 -9.99
N ALA A 85 12.25 -18.93 -9.77
CA ALA A 85 12.97 -17.85 -10.44
C ALA A 85 12.78 -17.90 -11.97
N THR A 86 12.74 -16.72 -12.58
CA THR A 86 12.74 -16.59 -14.04
C THR A 86 14.09 -16.94 -14.66
N PRO A 87 14.11 -17.30 -15.95
CA PRO A 87 15.36 -17.40 -16.73
C PRO A 87 16.13 -16.07 -16.79
N ASP A 88 17.42 -16.15 -17.15
CA ASP A 88 18.27 -14.98 -17.36
C ASP A 88 17.61 -13.92 -18.26
N GLY A 89 17.67 -12.65 -17.83
CA GLY A 89 17.10 -11.51 -18.55
C GLY A 89 15.64 -11.21 -18.24
N LEU A 90 14.98 -12.07 -17.45
CA LEU A 90 13.64 -11.84 -16.91
C LEU A 90 13.69 -11.82 -15.39
N GLU A 91 12.87 -11.00 -14.76
CA GLU A 91 12.75 -10.90 -13.30
C GLU A 91 11.29 -11.09 -12.90
N ARG A 92 10.98 -12.00 -11.95
CA ARG A 92 9.66 -12.00 -11.30
C ARG A 92 9.66 -10.97 -10.20
N ASP A 93 8.72 -10.04 -10.28
CA ASP A 93 8.59 -8.96 -9.32
C ASP A 93 7.26 -9.05 -8.58
N VAL A 94 7.29 -8.68 -7.30
CA VAL A 94 6.12 -8.33 -6.50
C VAL A 94 6.44 -7.01 -5.81
N LEU A 95 5.61 -6.00 -6.08
CA LEU A 95 5.75 -4.62 -5.64
C LEU A 95 4.51 -4.25 -4.82
N VAL A 96 4.69 -3.49 -3.74
CA VAL A 96 3.61 -2.83 -3.00
C VAL A 96 3.91 -1.35 -2.97
N TRP A 97 3.04 -0.56 -3.61
CA TRP A 97 3.19 0.88 -3.73
C TRP A 97 2.33 1.60 -2.70
N LEU A 98 2.88 2.63 -2.07
CA LEU A 98 2.26 3.29 -0.93
C LEU A 98 2.25 4.82 -1.14
N ASP A 99 1.06 5.43 -1.19
CA ASP A 99 0.84 6.87 -1.02
C ASP A 99 0.61 7.12 0.49
N THR A 100 1.68 7.49 1.18
CA THR A 100 1.79 7.47 2.65
C THR A 100 1.31 8.74 3.33
N ASP A 101 1.22 9.84 2.60
CA ASP A 101 0.60 11.09 3.06
C ASP A 101 -0.80 11.31 2.47
N LYS A 102 -1.25 10.40 1.59
CA LYS A 102 -2.55 10.39 0.89
C LYS A 102 -2.69 11.56 -0.08
N ASN A 103 -1.60 12.20 -0.46
CA ASN A 103 -1.55 13.33 -1.36
C ASN A 103 -0.86 12.93 -2.67
N PRO A 104 -1.61 12.74 -3.76
CA PRO A 104 -1.03 12.27 -5.02
C PRO A 104 -0.12 13.30 -5.72
N LEU A 105 0.10 14.47 -5.11
CA LEU A 105 0.97 15.53 -5.64
C LEU A 105 2.38 15.52 -5.05
N THR A 106 2.65 14.70 -4.04
CA THR A 106 3.93 14.65 -3.31
C THR A 106 4.78 13.43 -3.66
N GLY A 107 4.17 12.33 -4.08
CA GLY A 107 4.85 11.12 -4.54
C GLY A 107 5.30 11.14 -6.01
N ASP A 108 5.53 9.96 -6.56
CA ASP A 108 5.90 9.74 -7.96
C ASP A 108 4.84 10.33 -8.91
N PRO A 109 5.22 11.07 -9.96
CA PRO A 109 4.27 11.71 -10.86
C PRO A 109 3.32 10.76 -11.61
N ALA A 110 3.64 9.46 -11.71
CA ALA A 110 2.81 8.48 -12.40
C ALA A 110 1.56 8.11 -11.60
N ASP A 111 1.66 8.02 -10.28
CA ASP A 111 0.60 7.48 -9.42
C ASP A 111 0.46 8.12 -8.03
N GLY A 112 1.37 9.02 -7.65
CA GLY A 112 1.38 9.72 -6.37
C GLY A 112 1.95 8.92 -5.21
N THR A 113 2.66 7.81 -5.47
CA THR A 113 3.20 6.95 -4.41
C THR A 113 4.53 7.47 -3.87
N ASP A 114 4.70 7.38 -2.55
CA ASP A 114 5.89 7.85 -1.84
C ASP A 114 6.89 6.72 -1.59
N TYR A 115 6.40 5.50 -1.37
CA TYR A 115 7.19 4.33 -1.00
C TYR A 115 6.84 3.11 -1.84
N GLU A 116 7.84 2.26 -2.08
CA GLU A 116 7.72 0.95 -2.74
C GLU A 116 8.32 -0.12 -1.83
N LEU A 117 7.60 -1.21 -1.58
CA LEU A 117 8.15 -2.45 -1.05
C LEU A 117 8.32 -3.42 -2.21
N SER A 118 9.52 -3.91 -2.47
CA SER A 118 9.76 -4.81 -3.61
C SER A 118 10.40 -6.12 -3.21
N ALA A 119 10.07 -7.16 -3.97
CA ALA A 119 10.71 -8.46 -3.96
C ALA A 119 10.88 -8.92 -5.41
N GLN A 120 12.09 -9.37 -5.72
CA GLN A 120 12.52 -9.79 -7.05
C GLN A 120 13.06 -11.21 -6.96
N ASN A 121 12.79 -12.01 -7.99
CA ASN A 121 13.25 -13.38 -8.09
C ASN A 121 13.69 -13.68 -9.52
N ASP A 122 15.02 -13.75 -9.70
CA ASP A 122 15.67 -13.96 -10.98
C ASP A 122 16.73 -15.08 -10.87
N ALA A 123 17.44 -15.34 -11.96
CA ALA A 123 18.48 -16.36 -11.99
C ALA A 123 19.71 -16.05 -11.10
N SER A 124 19.93 -14.78 -10.73
CA SER A 124 20.98 -14.36 -9.79
C SER A 124 20.56 -14.55 -8.33
N GLY A 125 19.26 -14.65 -8.08
CA GLY A 125 18.69 -15.03 -6.80
C GLY A 125 17.48 -14.18 -6.44
N ARG A 126 17.27 -14.06 -5.13
CA ARG A 126 16.14 -13.34 -4.56
C ARG A 126 16.61 -12.07 -3.89
N TYR A 127 15.85 -11.01 -4.12
CA TYR A 127 16.14 -9.69 -3.59
C TYR A 127 14.88 -9.05 -3.02
N TRP A 128 15.04 -8.18 -2.04
CA TRP A 128 13.95 -7.33 -1.55
C TRP A 128 14.49 -5.95 -1.20
N ASP A 129 13.63 -4.93 -1.28
CA ASP A 129 13.98 -3.58 -0.88
C ASP A 129 12.77 -2.78 -0.37
N VAL A 130 13.06 -1.65 0.25
CA VAL A 130 12.11 -0.56 0.49
C VAL A 130 12.69 0.67 -0.17
N SER A 131 11.96 1.29 -1.09
CA SER A 131 12.39 2.51 -1.80
C SER A 131 11.47 3.68 -1.47
N HIS A 132 12.00 4.89 -1.58
CA HIS A 132 11.30 6.15 -1.37
C HIS A 132 11.49 7.08 -2.56
N TRP A 133 10.43 7.76 -2.98
CA TRP A 133 10.48 8.80 -3.99
C TRP A 133 11.08 10.09 -3.43
N ASP A 134 12.24 10.52 -3.92
CA ASP A 134 12.93 11.72 -3.41
C ASP A 134 12.46 13.05 -4.04
N GLY A 135 11.40 13.01 -4.85
CA GLY A 135 10.94 14.12 -5.69
C GLY A 135 11.50 14.08 -7.12
N SER A 136 12.42 13.17 -7.43
CA SER A 136 13.02 13.03 -8.77
C SER A 136 13.29 11.59 -9.20
N GLN A 137 13.58 10.71 -8.26
CA GLN A 137 13.86 9.30 -8.50
C GLN A 137 13.56 8.48 -7.25
N TRP A 138 13.30 7.19 -7.46
CA TRP A 138 13.23 6.21 -6.39
C TRP A 138 14.62 5.93 -5.81
N GLN A 139 14.73 5.93 -4.49
CA GLN A 139 15.97 5.68 -3.74
C GLN A 139 15.74 4.62 -2.67
N SER A 140 16.64 3.64 -2.56
CA SER A 140 16.59 2.65 -1.48
C SER A 140 16.64 3.32 -0.11
N VAL A 141 15.71 2.95 0.76
CA VAL A 141 15.68 3.35 2.16
C VAL A 141 16.77 2.57 2.93
N PRO A 142 17.62 3.24 3.73
CA PRO A 142 18.59 2.56 4.57
C PRO A 142 17.92 1.54 5.49
N GLN A 143 18.52 0.35 5.65
CA GLN A 143 17.92 -0.66 6.54
C GLN A 143 17.85 -0.16 7.98
N SER A 144 16.67 -0.25 8.58
CA SER A 144 16.49 -0.11 10.01
C SER A 144 16.36 -1.49 10.67
N GLN A 145 16.36 -1.51 12.01
CA GLN A 145 16.15 -2.75 12.77
C GLN A 145 14.70 -3.24 12.76
N THR A 146 13.77 -2.39 12.32
CA THR A 146 12.34 -2.72 12.21
C THR A 146 11.98 -3.30 10.85
N MET A 147 12.86 -3.18 9.85
CA MET A 147 12.68 -3.77 8.54
C MET A 147 13.08 -5.24 8.52
N SER A 148 12.17 -6.08 8.03
CA SER A 148 12.47 -7.47 7.70
C SER A 148 11.61 -7.94 6.53
N PHE A 149 12.10 -8.99 5.87
CA PHE A 149 11.40 -9.67 4.81
C PHE A 149 11.49 -11.18 5.04
N SER A 150 10.42 -11.89 4.67
CA SER A 150 10.40 -13.35 4.65
C SER A 150 9.50 -13.83 3.53
N ARG A 151 9.69 -15.08 3.11
CA ARG A 151 8.90 -15.72 2.07
C ARG A 151 8.66 -17.19 2.40
N SER A 152 7.44 -17.65 2.14
CA SER A 152 7.08 -19.07 2.18
C SER A 152 6.33 -19.44 0.89
N GLY A 153 7.00 -20.13 -0.03
CA GLY A 153 6.43 -20.41 -1.36
C GLY A 153 6.17 -19.12 -2.13
N ASP A 154 4.91 -18.93 -2.50
CA ASP A 154 4.38 -17.77 -3.23
C ASP A 154 3.81 -16.68 -2.30
N VAL A 155 4.06 -16.79 -0.98
CA VAL A 155 3.68 -15.79 0.02
C VAL A 155 4.90 -14.98 0.43
N LEU A 156 4.81 -13.66 0.26
CA LEU A 156 5.86 -12.69 0.54
C LEU A 156 5.41 -11.79 1.69
N THR A 157 6.27 -11.60 2.67
CA THR A 157 5.95 -10.81 3.87
C THR A 157 7.03 -9.79 4.15
N TRP A 158 6.67 -8.50 4.04
CA TRP A 158 7.47 -7.39 4.53
C TRP A 158 6.96 -6.96 5.90
N THR A 159 7.88 -6.62 6.79
CA THR A 159 7.56 -5.97 8.06
C THR A 159 8.41 -4.71 8.18
N VAL A 160 7.76 -3.58 8.42
CA VAL A 160 8.38 -2.24 8.50
C VAL A 160 7.71 -1.43 9.62
N ASN A 161 8.38 -0.40 10.14
CA ASN A 161 7.71 0.54 11.03
C ASN A 161 7.14 1.72 10.22
N ALA A 162 6.04 2.31 10.67
CA ALA A 162 5.53 3.56 10.12
C ALA A 162 6.60 4.67 10.10
N SER A 163 7.54 4.70 11.05
CA SER A 163 8.67 5.63 11.04
C SER A 163 9.65 5.41 9.88
N ASP A 164 9.74 4.20 9.35
CA ASP A 164 10.53 3.89 8.15
C ASP A 164 9.85 4.45 6.88
N LEU A 165 8.53 4.68 6.95
CA LEU A 165 7.66 5.20 5.90
C LEU A 165 7.25 6.66 6.19
N GLY A 166 8.20 7.49 6.64
CA GLY A 166 7.96 8.93 6.86
C GLY A 166 7.12 9.26 8.09
N GLY A 167 6.81 8.28 8.95
CA GLY A 167 5.95 8.47 10.12
C GLY A 167 4.46 8.48 9.77
N THR A 168 4.07 7.77 8.71
CA THR A 168 2.68 7.71 8.25
C THR A 168 1.69 7.27 9.34
N SER A 169 0.49 7.85 9.32
CA SER A 169 -0.65 7.41 10.14
C SER A 169 -1.67 6.61 9.32
N GLY A 170 -1.33 6.27 8.09
CA GLY A 170 -2.23 5.64 7.13
C GLY A 170 -1.87 5.96 5.69
N PHE A 171 -2.19 5.08 4.76
CA PHE A 171 -1.75 5.18 3.37
C PHE A 171 -2.85 4.72 2.39
N LYS A 172 -2.74 5.09 1.12
CA LYS A 172 -3.35 4.32 0.03
C LYS A 172 -2.32 3.34 -0.51
N PHE A 173 -2.76 2.23 -1.07
CA PHE A 173 -1.85 1.27 -1.66
C PHE A 173 -2.45 0.57 -2.87
N TYR A 174 -1.58 -0.02 -3.67
CA TYR A 174 -1.87 -1.11 -4.59
C TYR A 174 -0.63 -2.02 -4.65
N ALA A 175 -0.81 -3.23 -5.14
CA ALA A 175 0.24 -4.20 -5.38
C ALA A 175 0.32 -4.52 -6.86
N VAL A 176 1.53 -4.80 -7.34
CA VAL A 176 1.78 -5.26 -8.71
C VAL A 176 2.59 -6.53 -8.62
N ALA A 177 2.25 -7.56 -9.38
CA ALA A 177 3.16 -8.67 -9.61
C ALA A 177 3.31 -8.95 -11.10
N GLY A 178 4.48 -9.40 -11.53
CA GLY A 178 4.70 -9.58 -12.96
C GLY A 178 6.04 -10.16 -13.33
N ILE A 179 6.29 -10.22 -14.63
CA ILE A 179 7.58 -10.57 -15.22
C ILE A 179 8.12 -9.34 -15.93
N TRP A 180 9.19 -8.78 -15.39
CA TRP A 180 9.92 -7.67 -15.99
C TRP A 180 10.96 -8.19 -16.99
N ASP A 181 10.92 -7.70 -18.22
CA ASP A 181 11.97 -7.93 -19.21
C ASP A 181 13.04 -6.83 -19.07
N VAL A 182 14.22 -7.24 -18.62
CA VAL A 182 15.33 -6.33 -18.32
C VAL A 182 15.86 -5.64 -19.58
N ALA A 183 15.85 -6.33 -20.72
CA ALA A 183 16.36 -5.81 -21.97
C ALA A 183 15.37 -4.85 -22.63
N ALA A 184 14.08 -5.21 -22.64
CA ALA A 184 13.01 -4.37 -23.16
C ALA A 184 12.66 -3.20 -22.23
N LYS A 185 13.01 -3.31 -20.94
CA LYS A 185 12.60 -2.37 -19.88
C LYS A 185 11.08 -2.22 -19.83
N ALA A 186 10.38 -3.34 -19.88
CA ALA A 186 8.92 -3.37 -19.87
C ALA A 186 8.41 -4.63 -19.19
N TRP A 187 7.17 -4.56 -18.69
CA TRP A 187 6.43 -5.73 -18.24
C TRP A 187 6.08 -6.62 -19.44
N SER A 188 6.44 -7.89 -19.34
CA SER A 188 6.04 -8.91 -20.33
C SER A 188 4.69 -9.57 -19.98
N ALA A 189 4.36 -9.57 -18.69
CA ALA A 189 3.07 -9.91 -18.11
C ALA A 189 3.01 -9.29 -16.71
N HIS A 190 1.85 -8.82 -16.28
CA HIS A 190 1.65 -8.29 -14.93
C HIS A 190 0.20 -8.43 -14.49
N ASP A 191 0.03 -8.19 -13.21
CA ASP A 191 -1.19 -8.23 -12.43
C ASP A 191 -1.20 -7.05 -11.46
N ASP A 192 -2.35 -6.40 -11.31
CA ASP A 192 -2.54 -5.23 -10.46
C ASP A 192 -3.64 -5.51 -9.42
N ALA A 193 -3.27 -5.53 -8.13
CA ALA A 193 -4.20 -5.85 -7.06
C ALA A 193 -4.35 -4.68 -6.06
N PRO A 194 -5.55 -4.48 -5.49
CA PRO A 194 -6.78 -5.18 -5.82
C PRO A 194 -7.40 -4.62 -7.11
N ASP A 195 -8.06 -5.49 -7.87
CA ASP A 195 -8.75 -5.19 -9.12
C ASP A 195 -9.73 -4.03 -8.95
N GLY A 196 -9.53 -3.00 -9.76
CA GLY A 196 -10.39 -1.83 -9.81
C GLY A 196 -9.64 -0.59 -10.26
N ASP A 197 -10.39 0.41 -10.77
CA ASP A 197 -9.83 1.72 -11.07
C ASP A 197 -8.99 2.18 -9.86
N LEU A 198 -7.69 2.41 -10.06
CA LEU A 198 -6.74 3.02 -9.10
C LEU A 198 -7.31 4.29 -8.42
N GLU A 199 -8.37 4.85 -8.98
CA GLU A 199 -9.12 6.01 -8.51
C GLU A 199 -10.19 5.71 -7.43
N ARG A 200 -10.49 4.45 -7.09
CA ARG A 200 -11.64 4.10 -6.20
C ARG A 200 -11.41 3.21 -5.00
N GLN A 201 -10.19 2.70 -4.78
CA GLN A 201 -9.87 1.96 -3.54
C GLN A 201 -9.07 2.78 -2.52
N ALA A 202 -9.16 4.11 -2.63
CA ALA A 202 -8.81 5.05 -1.56
C ALA A 202 -9.78 4.90 -0.35
N GLY A 203 -9.78 3.74 0.31
CA GLY A 203 -10.22 3.68 1.69
C GLY A 203 -9.23 4.50 2.53
N ASP A 204 -9.72 5.42 3.35
CA ASP A 204 -8.93 6.16 4.34
C ASP A 204 -8.39 5.17 5.38
N GLN A 205 -7.34 4.42 5.03
CA GLN A 205 -6.74 3.44 5.94
C GLN A 205 -6.04 4.23 7.03
N ARG A 206 -6.60 4.27 8.25
CA ARG A 206 -6.00 4.94 9.40
C ARG A 206 -5.49 3.89 10.38
N LEU A 207 -4.29 4.10 10.91
CA LEU A 207 -3.77 3.33 12.03
C LEU A 207 -4.73 3.49 13.23
N GLY A 208 -5.51 2.44 13.53
CA GLY A 208 -6.49 2.42 14.62
C GLY A 208 -7.95 2.58 14.19
N GLY A 209 -8.26 2.39 12.90
CA GLY A 209 -9.61 2.51 12.38
C GLY A 209 -9.73 1.99 10.94
N TRP A 210 -9.40 0.72 10.72
CA TRP A 210 -9.57 0.06 9.44
C TRP A 210 -11.06 -0.23 9.27
N GLU A 211 -11.79 0.74 8.71
CA GLU A 211 -13.19 0.56 8.37
C GLU A 211 -13.28 -0.47 7.24
N ASP A 212 -13.71 -1.66 7.64
CA ASP A 212 -14.15 -2.77 6.80
C ASP A 212 -15.07 -2.27 5.67
N THR A 213 -14.48 -2.02 4.50
CA THR A 213 -15.17 -1.67 3.26
C THR A 213 -15.83 -2.90 2.64
N ARG A 214 -16.63 -3.63 3.44
CA ARG A 214 -17.52 -4.67 2.94
C ARG A 214 -18.65 -4.03 2.11
N GLN A 215 -18.48 -4.12 0.79
CA GLN A 215 -19.48 -4.09 -0.28
C GLN A 215 -20.41 -2.85 -0.38
N PRO A 216 -20.69 -2.34 -1.60
CA PRO A 216 -21.74 -1.35 -1.77
C PRO A 216 -23.07 -1.97 -1.33
N ARG A 217 -23.65 -1.46 -0.25
CA ARG A 217 -25.07 -1.68 0.07
C ARG A 217 -25.87 -1.30 -1.17
N SER A 218 -26.57 -2.27 -1.76
CA SER A 218 -27.58 -2.05 -2.79
C SER A 218 -28.73 -1.24 -2.20
N VAL A 219 -28.60 0.08 -2.25
CA VAL A 219 -29.68 0.99 -1.92
C VAL A 219 -30.69 0.93 -3.05
N HIS A 220 -31.82 0.29 -2.75
CA HIS A 220 -33.10 0.44 -3.43
C HIS A 220 -33.43 1.92 -3.73
N GLU A 221 -34.25 2.11 -4.76
CA GLU A 221 -35.00 3.32 -5.09
C GLU A 221 -34.19 4.48 -5.72
N ARG A 222 -34.54 4.96 -6.91
CA ARG A 222 -35.88 5.45 -7.24
C ARG A 222 -36.23 5.30 -8.73
N GLN A 223 -37.51 5.01 -8.91
CA GLN A 223 -38.29 5.13 -10.14
C GLN A 223 -38.06 6.47 -10.85
N CYS A 224 -37.83 6.43 -12.15
CA CYS A 224 -38.12 7.55 -13.05
C CYS A 224 -39.37 7.22 -13.87
N PRO A 225 -40.49 7.93 -13.70
CA PRO A 225 -41.54 7.96 -14.69
C PRO A 225 -41.50 9.30 -15.45
N SER A 226 -41.45 9.25 -16.78
CA SER A 226 -42.14 10.24 -17.61
C SER A 226 -42.26 9.78 -19.06
N HIS A 227 -43.52 9.58 -19.44
CA HIS A 227 -44.06 9.67 -20.80
C HIS A 227 -43.60 10.99 -21.50
N LEU A 228 -43.44 11.11 -22.81
CA LEU A 228 -44.40 10.91 -23.91
C LEU A 228 -43.69 10.93 -25.30
N PRO A 229 -44.40 10.56 -26.40
CA PRO A 229 -43.85 10.22 -27.72
C PRO A 229 -44.11 11.28 -28.82
N ARG A 230 -43.41 11.14 -29.97
CA ARG A 230 -43.78 11.60 -31.33
C ARG A 230 -42.58 11.35 -32.26
N SER A 231 -42.67 11.06 -33.56
CA SER A 231 -43.69 10.55 -34.48
C SER A 231 -42.93 10.26 -35.78
N ALA A 232 -43.45 9.32 -36.56
CA ALA A 232 -42.95 8.84 -37.84
C ALA A 232 -42.83 9.90 -38.96
N HIS A 233 -41.85 9.69 -39.84
CA HIS A 233 -41.81 9.94 -41.30
C HIS A 233 -40.43 9.43 -41.77
N GLY A 234 -40.20 8.74 -42.89
CA GLY A 234 -41.02 8.32 -44.02
C GLY A 234 -40.09 7.54 -44.98
N GLU A 235 -40.72 6.72 -45.81
CA GLU A 235 -40.14 5.78 -46.79
C GLU A 235 -39.23 6.41 -47.87
N ARG A 236 -38.39 5.55 -48.46
CA ARG A 236 -38.03 5.37 -49.91
C ARG A 236 -36.55 4.99 -50.01
N GLN A 237 -36.05 4.19 -50.95
CA GLN A 237 -36.55 3.28 -51.97
C GLN A 237 -35.32 2.47 -52.42
N ALA A 238 -35.55 1.28 -52.96
CA ALA A 238 -34.54 0.36 -53.48
C ALA A 238 -33.75 0.92 -54.68
N ALA A 239 -32.52 0.43 -54.88
CA ALA A 239 -31.95 0.18 -56.20
C ALA A 239 -30.83 -0.87 -56.11
N GLN A 240 -31.05 -1.98 -56.80
CA GLN A 240 -30.03 -2.93 -57.25
C GLN A 240 -29.26 -2.31 -58.42
N GLY A 241 -27.98 -2.63 -58.53
CA GLY A 241 -27.14 -2.27 -59.67
C GLY A 241 -25.79 -2.95 -59.57
N GLU A 242 -25.65 -4.09 -60.24
CA GLU A 242 -24.39 -4.79 -60.51
C GLU A 242 -23.52 -3.95 -61.46
N ALA A 243 -22.20 -3.91 -61.22
CA ALA A 243 -21.20 -3.79 -62.27
C ALA A 243 -19.80 -4.16 -61.76
N GLU A 244 -19.18 -5.08 -62.48
CA GLU A 244 -17.81 -5.57 -62.38
C GLU A 244 -16.77 -4.45 -62.52
N GLY A 245 -15.59 -4.65 -61.94
CA GLY A 245 -14.36 -4.06 -62.49
C GLY A 245 -13.29 -3.61 -61.50
N HIS A 246 -12.30 -4.47 -61.33
CA HIS A 246 -10.89 -4.11 -61.55
C HIS A 246 -10.13 -3.30 -60.47
N ARG A 247 -9.14 -4.00 -59.88
CA ARG A 247 -7.78 -3.60 -59.44
C ARG A 247 -7.47 -3.82 -57.98
N ASP A 248 -6.56 -4.78 -57.79
CA ASP A 248 -5.65 -4.91 -56.66
C ASP A 248 -5.11 -3.56 -56.20
N ARG A 249 -5.38 -3.23 -54.93
CA ARG A 249 -4.53 -2.38 -54.12
C ARG A 249 -4.25 -3.11 -52.80
N PRO A 250 -2.99 -3.20 -52.36
CA PRO A 250 -2.67 -3.75 -51.05
C PRO A 250 -3.27 -2.85 -49.97
N GLN A 251 -4.01 -3.47 -49.04
CA GLN A 251 -4.44 -2.84 -47.81
C GLN A 251 -3.21 -2.50 -46.97
N GLU A 252 -3.02 -1.21 -46.75
CA GLU A 252 -2.16 -0.62 -45.75
C GLU A 252 -2.63 -1.11 -44.35
N PRO A 253 -1.75 -1.62 -43.48
CA PRO A 253 -2.13 -2.04 -42.14
C PRO A 253 -2.65 -0.83 -41.37
N GLN A 254 -3.90 -0.93 -40.91
CA GLN A 254 -4.44 0.03 -39.96
C GLN A 254 -3.66 -0.10 -38.65
N ASP A 255 -3.09 1.02 -38.23
CA ASP A 255 -2.42 1.21 -36.97
C ASP A 255 -3.29 0.65 -35.84
N ALA A 256 -2.84 -0.44 -35.24
CA ALA A 256 -3.28 -0.84 -33.93
C ALA A 256 -2.83 0.27 -32.97
N VAL A 257 -3.79 1.08 -32.54
CA VAL A 257 -3.65 1.93 -31.35
C VAL A 257 -3.43 0.97 -30.19
N GLY A 258 -2.16 0.64 -29.95
CA GLY A 258 -1.71 -0.02 -28.74
C GLY A 258 -2.08 0.89 -27.59
N ASP A 259 -2.91 0.35 -26.69
CA ASP A 259 -3.04 0.84 -25.34
C ASP A 259 -1.63 1.02 -24.78
N GLN A 260 -1.22 2.28 -24.62
CA GLN A 260 0.04 2.64 -24.00
C GLN A 260 -0.17 2.36 -22.51
N GLY A 261 -0.05 1.08 -22.15
CA GLY A 261 0.09 0.62 -20.79
C GLY A 261 1.10 1.56 -20.13
N ARG A 262 0.70 2.15 -19.01
CA ARG A 262 1.43 3.22 -18.36
C ARG A 262 2.85 2.73 -18.08
N ASP A 263 3.80 3.23 -18.85
CA ASP A 263 5.23 3.03 -18.60
C ASP A 263 5.55 3.74 -17.29
N VAL A 264 5.35 3.06 -16.16
CA VAL A 264 5.88 3.48 -14.86
C VAL A 264 7.40 3.29 -14.96
N PRO A 265 8.20 4.37 -15.02
CA PRO A 265 9.63 4.24 -15.24
C PRO A 265 10.27 3.57 -14.02
N ARG A 266 10.81 2.36 -14.21
CA ARG A 266 11.53 1.66 -13.14
C ARG A 266 12.78 2.47 -12.73
N PRO A 267 13.11 2.59 -11.44
CA PRO A 267 14.43 3.05 -11.03
C PRO A 267 15.53 2.22 -11.69
N LEU A 268 16.51 2.92 -12.27
CA LEU A 268 17.76 2.31 -12.69
C LEU A 268 18.40 1.66 -11.47
N THR A 269 18.50 0.34 -11.49
CA THR A 269 19.22 -0.42 -10.47
C THR A 269 20.66 0.08 -10.40
N SER A 270 21.00 0.85 -9.38
CA SER A 270 22.37 1.22 -9.07
C SER A 270 22.57 1.28 -7.55
N SER A 271 23.23 0.23 -7.04
CA SER A 271 23.94 0.19 -5.76
C SER A 271 23.10 0.03 -4.47
N GLY A 272 22.23 -0.99 -4.40
CA GLY A 272 21.54 -1.33 -3.13
C GLY A 272 20.97 -2.75 -2.98
N LYS A 273 21.08 -3.63 -4.00
CA LYS A 273 20.41 -4.95 -4.01
C LYS A 273 20.77 -5.80 -2.79
N ARG A 274 19.78 -6.14 -1.94
CA ARG A 274 19.92 -7.05 -0.79
C ARG A 274 19.63 -8.48 -1.23
N VAL A 275 20.61 -9.37 -1.09
CA VAL A 275 20.47 -10.79 -1.43
C VAL A 275 19.91 -11.54 -0.22
N GLU A 276 18.85 -12.34 -0.39
CA GLU A 276 18.46 -13.30 0.63
C GLU A 276 19.48 -14.45 0.75
N PRO A 277 19.83 -14.91 1.97
CA PRO A 277 20.52 -16.18 2.11
C PRO A 277 19.63 -17.33 1.60
N LEU A 278 20.20 -18.20 0.77
CA LEU A 278 19.59 -19.46 0.35
C LEU A 278 19.33 -20.33 1.60
N THR A 279 18.09 -20.34 2.07
CA THR A 279 17.55 -21.38 2.96
C THR A 279 16.55 -22.23 2.20
#